data_AF-X1UJA8-F1
#
_entry.id   AF-X1UJA8-F1
#
_cell.length_a   1.000
_cell.length_b   1.000
_cell.length_c   1.000
_cell.angle_alpha   90.00
_cell.angle_beta   90.00
_cell.angle_gamma   90.00
#
_symmetry.space_group_name_H-M   'P 1'
#
loop_
_entity.id
_entity.type
_entity.pdbx_description
1 polymer ?
#
loop_
_entity_poly.entity_id
_entity_poly.type
_entity_poly.pdbx_seq_one_letter_code
_entity_poly.pdbx_strand_id
1 'polypeptide(L)'
;MKVLLMDLDVIKQRRPSPNLALMKLSAYHKAKGDEVFLNFPLQPPDIAYASCVFTWNAGRKTTVPNGAILGGSGIDLKAELLPEVEHIMPDYSLYPSIDSSMGFTSRGCIRNCPWCIVPVKEGQIKPWSRIYEFWDRRHRKITLLDNNLLAAPNWQQTMEDLL
;
A
#
# COMPACT_ATOMS: atom_id res chain seq x y z
N MET A 1 3.97 -12.32 -17.67
CA MET A 1 3.18 -11.18 -18.19
C MET A 1 3.89 -9.88 -17.88
N LYS A 2 3.55 -8.79 -18.56
CA LYS A 2 4.02 -7.43 -18.28
C LYS A 2 2.97 -6.68 -17.48
N VAL A 3 3.37 -6.20 -16.32
CA VAL A 3 2.50 -5.58 -15.33
C VAL A 3 2.92 -4.12 -15.18
N LEU A 4 2.00 -3.20 -15.44
CA LEU A 4 2.20 -1.79 -15.18
C LEU A 4 1.58 -1.40 -13.84
N LEU A 5 2.37 -0.81 -12.96
CA LEU A 5 1.92 -0.17 -11.74
C LEU A 5 2.01 1.35 -11.90
N MET A 6 0.90 2.04 -11.67
CA MET A 6 0.82 3.50 -11.76
C MET A 6 0.59 4.11 -10.38
N ASP A 7 1.60 4.81 -9.88
CA ASP A 7 1.52 5.62 -8.68
C ASP A 7 1.10 7.04 -9.04
N LEU A 8 -0.16 7.36 -8.78
CA LEU A 8 -0.76 8.64 -9.17
C LEU A 8 -0.33 9.79 -8.24
N ASP A 9 0.25 9.48 -7.08
CA ASP A 9 0.69 10.46 -6.09
C ASP A 9 2.13 10.93 -6.28
N VAL A 10 2.90 10.27 -7.16
CA VAL A 10 4.25 10.71 -7.52
C VAL A 10 4.16 12.00 -8.32
N ILE A 11 4.56 13.11 -7.69
CA ILE A 11 4.63 14.44 -8.30
C ILE A 11 6.05 14.99 -8.14
N LYS A 12 6.55 15.74 -9.14
CA LYS A 12 7.92 16.31 -9.14
C LYS A 12 8.25 17.19 -7.91
N GLN A 13 7.22 17.66 -7.19
CA GLN A 13 7.33 18.70 -6.17
C GLN A 13 7.43 18.16 -4.73
N ARG A 14 7.27 16.85 -4.50
CA ARG A 14 7.28 16.28 -3.14
C ARG A 14 7.98 14.92 -3.15
N ARG A 15 8.74 14.60 -2.10
CA ARG A 15 9.20 13.22 -1.90
C ARG A 15 7.95 12.35 -1.77
N PRO A 16 7.68 11.46 -2.74
CA PRO A 16 6.49 10.62 -2.66
C PRO A 16 6.67 9.65 -1.49
N SER A 17 5.66 9.54 -0.64
CA SER A 17 5.58 8.37 0.23
C SER A 17 5.40 7.13 -0.65
N PRO A 18 6.11 6.03 -0.40
CA PRO A 18 5.93 4.81 -1.19
C PRO A 18 4.48 4.31 -1.09
N ASN A 19 3.98 3.74 -2.19
CA ASN A 19 2.62 3.21 -2.23
C ASN A 19 2.62 1.72 -1.85
N LEU A 20 2.26 1.43 -0.60
CA LEU A 20 2.28 0.07 -0.06
C LEU A 20 1.48 -0.94 -0.89
N ALA A 21 0.33 -0.54 -1.44
CA ALA A 21 -0.49 -1.42 -2.26
C ALA A 21 0.23 -1.81 -3.57
N LEU A 22 0.91 -0.86 -4.21
CA LEU A 22 1.70 -1.15 -5.41
C LEU A 22 2.93 -2.01 -5.09
N MET A 23 3.57 -1.81 -3.94
CA MET A 23 4.69 -2.67 -3.51
C MET A 23 4.25 -4.13 -3.31
N LYS A 24 3.07 -4.34 -2.73
CA LYS A 24 2.49 -5.68 -2.54
C LYS A 24 2.10 -6.32 -3.88
N LEU A 25 1.46 -5.56 -4.78
CA LEU A 25 1.17 -6.01 -6.15
C LEU A 25 2.45 -6.39 -6.91
N SER A 26 3.52 -5.59 -6.79
CA SER A 26 4.82 -5.89 -7.40
C SER A 26 5.38 -7.21 -6.89
N ALA A 27 5.39 -7.42 -5.56
CA ALA A 27 5.85 -8.67 -4.97
C ALA A 27 5.06 -9.87 -5.47
N TYR A 28 3.73 -9.76 -5.50
CA TYR A 28 2.84 -10.82 -5.96
C TYR A 28 3.10 -11.22 -7.42
N HIS A 29 3.23 -10.24 -8.31
CA HIS A 29 3.49 -10.48 -9.73
C HIS A 29 4.90 -11.01 -9.97
N LYS A 30 5.93 -10.44 -9.32
CA LYS A 30 7.31 -10.94 -9.41
C LYS A 30 7.42 -12.39 -8.94
N ALA A 31 6.68 -12.79 -7.90
CA ALA A 31 6.65 -14.17 -7.42
C ALA A 31 6.10 -15.16 -8.47
N LYS A 32 5.30 -14.69 -9.45
CA LYS A 32 4.79 -15.48 -10.57
C LYS A 32 5.71 -15.45 -11.80
N GLY A 33 6.84 -14.74 -11.73
CA GLY A 33 7.73 -14.52 -12.87
C GLY A 33 7.25 -13.43 -13.84
N ASP A 34 6.30 -12.58 -13.42
CA ASP A 34 5.88 -11.43 -14.22
C ASP A 34 6.92 -10.30 -14.18
N GLU A 35 7.00 -9.54 -15.27
CA GLU A 35 7.82 -8.34 -15.38
C GLU A 35 7.01 -7.12 -14.93
N VAL A 36 7.51 -6.39 -13.93
CA VAL A 36 6.79 -5.29 -13.30
C VAL A 36 7.47 -3.95 -13.60
N PHE A 37 6.68 -2.98 -14.06
CA PHE A 37 7.10 -1.62 -14.36
C PHE A 37 6.36 -0.60 -13.48
N LEU A 38 7.06 0.44 -13.00
CA LEU A 38 6.46 1.54 -12.25
C LEU A 38 6.42 2.82 -13.12
N ASN A 39 5.22 3.35 -13.36
CA ASN A 39 4.89 4.61 -14.06
C ASN A 39 5.35 4.74 -15.53
N PHE A 40 6.47 4.16 -15.92
CA PHE A 40 7.10 4.31 -17.23
C PHE A 40 7.24 2.94 -17.89
N PRO A 41 6.15 2.38 -18.46
CA PRO A 41 6.24 1.11 -19.16
C PRO A 41 7.12 1.28 -20.40
N LEU A 42 8.06 0.37 -20.62
CA LEU A 42 8.86 0.32 -21.85
C LEU A 42 8.06 -0.27 -23.02
N GLN A 43 7.04 -1.07 -22.73
CA GLN A 43 6.20 -1.77 -23.70
C GLN A 43 4.75 -1.80 -23.21
N PRO A 44 3.76 -1.98 -24.10
CA PRO A 44 2.36 -2.15 -23.70
C PRO A 44 2.23 -3.25 -22.63
N PRO A 45 1.58 -2.97 -21.49
CA PRO A 45 1.38 -3.97 -20.45
C PRO A 45 0.25 -4.94 -20.81
N ASP A 46 0.33 -6.16 -20.30
CA ASP A 46 -0.78 -7.12 -20.35
C ASP A 46 -1.84 -6.77 -19.30
N ILE A 47 -1.43 -6.20 -18.17
CA ILE A 47 -2.28 -5.76 -17.08
C ILE A 47 -1.75 -4.47 -16.44
N ALA A 48 -2.66 -3.58 -16.05
CA ALA A 48 -2.31 -2.31 -15.40
C ALA A 48 -3.08 -2.14 -14.09
N TYR A 49 -2.39 -1.65 -13.06
CA TYR A 49 -2.94 -1.24 -11.79
C TYR A 49 -2.61 0.23 -11.57
N ALA A 50 -3.53 1.01 -10.99
CA ALA A 50 -3.25 2.36 -10.56
C ALA A 50 -3.76 2.62 -9.15
N SER A 51 -2.93 3.26 -8.34
CA SER A 51 -3.25 3.59 -6.95
C SER A 51 -3.11 5.09 -6.71
N CYS A 52 -4.13 5.69 -6.09
CA CYS A 52 -4.12 7.08 -5.66
C CYS A 52 -4.63 7.17 -4.22
N VAL A 53 -3.78 7.57 -3.29
CA VAL A 53 -4.10 7.77 -1.89
C VAL A 53 -4.78 9.11 -1.68
N PHE A 54 -4.32 10.17 -2.35
CA PHE A 54 -4.81 11.52 -2.10
C PHE A 54 -5.85 11.98 -3.13
N THR A 55 -6.99 12.49 -2.67
CA THR A 55 -8.11 12.93 -3.52
C THR A 55 -7.74 14.07 -4.47
N TRP A 56 -6.80 14.94 -4.10
CA TRP A 56 -6.33 16.02 -4.98
C TRP A 56 -5.57 15.52 -6.21
N ASN A 57 -5.08 14.28 -6.20
CA ASN A 57 -4.43 13.64 -7.35
C ASN A 57 -5.38 12.75 -8.15
N ALA A 58 -6.63 12.56 -7.70
CA ALA A 58 -7.58 11.63 -8.31
C ALA A 58 -7.89 11.94 -9.79
N GLY A 59 -7.78 13.22 -10.19
CA GLY A 59 -7.94 13.64 -11.59
C GLY A 59 -6.95 12.98 -12.55
N ARG A 60 -5.81 12.49 -12.07
CA ARG A 60 -4.78 11.80 -12.87
C ARG A 60 -5.20 10.41 -13.33
N LYS A 61 -6.32 9.88 -12.85
CA LYS A 61 -6.92 8.64 -13.38
C LYS A 61 -7.15 8.69 -14.89
N THR A 62 -7.28 9.89 -15.49
CA THR A 62 -7.38 10.10 -16.95
C THR A 62 -6.12 9.72 -17.71
N THR A 63 -4.98 9.62 -17.03
CA THR A 63 -3.68 9.23 -17.62
C THR A 63 -3.45 7.73 -17.61
N VAL A 64 -4.35 6.97 -16.99
CA VAL A 64 -4.22 5.52 -16.80
C VAL A 64 -4.77 4.79 -18.05
N PRO A 65 -4.12 3.71 -18.52
CA PRO A 65 -4.65 2.89 -19.62
C PRO A 65 -6.07 2.38 -19.38
N ASN A 66 -6.84 2.25 -20.46
CA ASN A 66 -8.17 1.66 -20.41
C ASN A 66 -8.11 0.22 -19.87
N GLY A 67 -9.04 -0.12 -18.97
CA GLY A 67 -9.09 -1.44 -18.34
C GLY A 67 -8.15 -1.64 -17.15
N ALA A 68 -7.41 -0.61 -16.74
CA ALA A 68 -6.61 -0.70 -15.53
C ALA A 68 -7.47 -0.87 -14.27
N ILE A 69 -6.95 -1.65 -13.32
CA ILE A 69 -7.57 -1.84 -12.01
C ILE A 69 -7.18 -0.65 -11.12
N LEU A 70 -8.19 0.12 -10.70
CA LEU A 70 -7.98 1.34 -9.92
C LEU A 70 -8.21 1.08 -8.42
N GLY A 71 -7.42 1.72 -7.57
CA GLY A 71 -7.60 1.67 -6.13
C GLY A 71 -6.99 2.86 -5.40
N GLY A 72 -7.02 2.77 -4.08
CA GLY A 72 -6.52 3.83 -3.19
C GLY A 72 -7.61 4.83 -2.78
N SER A 73 -7.40 5.45 -1.63
CA SER A 73 -8.41 6.26 -0.95
C SER A 73 -8.84 7.53 -1.70
N GLY A 74 -8.04 7.98 -2.67
CA GLY A 74 -8.38 9.08 -3.56
C GLY A 74 -9.35 8.70 -4.69
N ILE A 75 -9.50 7.40 -4.97
CA ILE A 75 -10.36 6.88 -6.06
C ILE A 75 -11.57 6.16 -5.49
N ASP A 76 -11.34 5.12 -4.68
CA ASP A 76 -12.39 4.28 -4.11
C ASP A 76 -11.97 3.82 -2.71
N LEU A 77 -12.78 4.19 -1.70
CA LEU A 77 -12.55 3.81 -0.31
C LEU A 77 -12.82 2.34 -0.03
N LYS A 78 -13.55 1.64 -0.91
CA LYS A 78 -13.92 0.23 -0.77
C LYS A 78 -13.07 -0.71 -1.63
N ALA A 79 -12.17 -0.18 -2.44
CA ALA A 79 -11.22 -0.99 -3.19
C ALA A 79 -10.25 -1.67 -2.23
N GLU A 80 -10.25 -3.01 -2.26
CA GLU A 80 -9.40 -3.86 -1.43
C GLU A 80 -8.51 -4.73 -2.30
N LEU A 81 -7.30 -5.03 -1.81
CA LEU A 81 -6.43 -6.03 -2.41
C LEU A 81 -6.98 -7.43 -2.11
N LEU A 82 -6.69 -8.38 -3.00
CA LEU A 82 -6.93 -9.79 -2.70
C LEU A 82 -6.13 -10.21 -1.45
N PRO A 83 -6.66 -11.09 -0.59
CA PRO A 83 -5.98 -11.49 0.64
C PRO A 83 -4.55 -11.97 0.43
N GLU A 84 -4.26 -12.73 -0.64
CA GLU A 84 -2.90 -13.19 -0.91
C GLU A 84 -1.94 -12.08 -1.36
N VAL A 85 -2.47 -10.97 -1.86
CA VAL A 85 -1.68 -9.76 -2.18
C VAL A 85 -1.56 -8.89 -0.93
N GLU A 86 -2.61 -8.76 -0.12
CA GLU A 86 -2.59 -7.96 1.11
C GLU A 86 -1.60 -8.51 2.13
N HIS A 87 -1.46 -9.83 2.26
CA HIS A 87 -0.60 -10.47 3.27
C HIS A 87 0.76 -10.92 2.73
N ILE A 88 1.27 -10.24 1.70
CA ILE A 88 2.61 -10.49 1.15
C ILE A 88 3.63 -9.44 1.61
N MET A 89 4.90 -9.87 1.74
CA MET A 89 6.05 -8.98 1.92
C MET A 89 6.10 -7.95 0.79
N PRO A 90 6.06 -6.64 1.10
CA PRO A 90 6.14 -5.60 0.09
C PRO A 90 7.45 -5.66 -0.69
N ASP A 91 7.39 -5.42 -2.00
CA ASP A 91 8.59 -5.27 -2.81
C ASP A 91 9.25 -3.91 -2.57
N TYR A 92 10.19 -3.87 -1.62
CA TYR A 92 10.96 -2.68 -1.30
C TYR A 92 11.88 -2.20 -2.45
N SER A 93 12.17 -3.05 -3.44
CA SER A 93 12.94 -2.62 -4.62
C SER A 93 12.16 -1.71 -5.57
N LEU A 94 10.83 -1.70 -5.48
CA LEU A 94 9.96 -0.85 -6.30
C LEU A 94 10.20 0.65 -6.03
N TYR A 95 10.58 1.01 -4.81
CA TYR A 95 10.90 2.38 -4.40
C TYR A 95 12.29 2.41 -3.73
N PRO A 96 13.39 2.43 -4.50
CA PRO A 96 14.73 2.19 -3.98
C PRO A 96 15.25 3.24 -2.98
N SER A 97 14.57 4.39 -2.85
CA SER A 97 14.96 5.46 -1.93
C SER A 97 14.47 5.27 -0.49
N ILE A 98 13.66 4.24 -0.21
CA ILE A 98 13.11 4.00 1.13
C ILE A 98 14.11 3.22 1.99
N ASP A 99 14.27 3.65 3.24
CA ASP A 99 15.19 3.06 4.22
C ASP A 99 14.46 2.38 5.40
N SER A 100 13.14 2.24 5.30
CA SER A 100 12.29 1.61 6.30
C SER A 100 11.35 0.57 5.71
N SER A 101 11.15 -0.49 6.47
CA SER A 101 10.03 -1.42 6.28
C SER A 101 8.75 -0.75 6.74
N MET A 102 7.62 -1.08 6.15
CA MET A 102 6.35 -0.44 6.49
C MET A 102 5.15 -1.34 6.26
N GLY A 103 4.15 -1.19 7.13
CA GLY A 103 2.95 -2.00 7.12
C GLY A 103 1.99 -1.61 8.24
N PHE A 104 0.91 -2.37 8.35
CA PHE A 104 -0.15 -2.15 9.33
C PHE A 104 -0.25 -3.37 10.24
N THR A 105 -0.02 -3.22 11.54
CA THR A 105 -0.33 -4.32 12.47
C THR A 105 -1.81 -4.39 12.85
N SER A 106 -2.54 -3.31 12.59
CA SER A 106 -3.98 -3.18 12.77
C SER A 106 -4.58 -2.25 11.72
N ARG A 107 -5.88 -2.44 11.43
CA ARG A 107 -6.68 -1.57 10.55
C ARG A 107 -7.94 -1.14 11.26
N GLY A 108 -8.57 -0.06 10.77
CA GLY A 108 -9.73 0.53 11.41
C GLY A 108 -9.36 1.43 12.59
N CYS A 109 -10.37 2.01 13.24
CA CYS A 109 -10.19 2.85 14.42
C CYS A 109 -11.45 2.88 15.29
N ILE A 110 -11.28 2.95 16.61
CA ILE A 110 -12.39 3.10 17.57
C ILE A 110 -13.03 4.50 17.56
N ARG A 111 -12.40 5.47 16.90
CA ARG A 111 -12.84 6.87 16.89
C ARG A 111 -13.67 7.16 15.64
N ASN A 112 -14.72 7.97 15.79
CA ASN A 112 -15.57 8.44 14.69
C ASN A 112 -15.37 9.95 14.45
N CYS A 113 -14.11 10.36 14.20
CA CYS A 113 -13.78 11.77 13.97
C CYS A 113 -14.42 12.27 12.66
N PRO A 114 -15.05 13.46 12.63
CA PRO A 114 -15.84 13.90 11.47
C PRO A 114 -15.01 14.19 10.21
N TRP A 115 -13.71 14.41 10.35
CA TRP A 115 -12.77 14.61 9.24
C TRP A 115 -12.07 13.32 8.77
N CYS A 116 -12.30 12.18 9.45
CA CYS A 116 -11.54 10.96 9.23
C CYS A 116 -12.26 9.99 8.29
N ILE A 117 -11.56 9.49 7.27
CA ILE A 117 -12.08 8.50 6.32
C ILE A 117 -12.08 7.06 6.87
N VAL A 118 -11.33 6.79 7.95
CA VAL A 118 -11.04 5.43 8.43
C VAL A 118 -12.30 4.64 8.81
N PRO A 119 -13.30 5.18 9.52
CA PRO A 119 -14.51 4.41 9.86
C PRO A 119 -15.28 3.93 8.62
N VAL A 120 -15.25 4.71 7.53
CA VAL A 120 -15.90 4.35 6.27
C VAL A 120 -15.03 3.36 5.49
N LYS A 121 -13.72 3.61 5.41
CA LYS A 121 -12.77 2.83 4.61
C LYS A 121 -12.47 1.46 5.22
N GLU A 122 -12.17 1.42 6.51
CA GLU A 122 -11.57 0.25 7.18
C GLU A 122 -12.46 -0.33 8.28
N GLY A 123 -13.42 0.46 8.78
CA GLY A 123 -14.36 0.03 9.81
C GLY A 123 -13.79 0.02 11.22
N GLN A 124 -14.33 -0.89 12.04
CA GLN A 124 -13.92 -1.09 13.43
C GLN A 124 -12.48 -1.59 13.53
N ILE A 125 -11.80 -1.21 14.60
CA ILE A 125 -10.41 -1.59 14.81
C ILE A 125 -10.27 -3.12 14.91
N LYS A 126 -9.28 -3.69 14.22
CA LYS A 126 -9.00 -5.13 14.21
C LYS A 126 -7.51 -5.41 13.99
N PRO A 127 -6.99 -6.56 14.47
CA PRO A 127 -5.67 -7.03 14.07
C PRO A 127 -5.58 -7.17 12.55
N TRP A 128 -4.38 -6.99 12.01
CA TRP A 128 -4.18 -7.06 10.56
C TRP A 128 -3.02 -7.96 10.18
N SER A 129 -1.78 -7.60 10.53
CA SER A 129 -0.60 -8.39 10.20
C SER A 129 0.42 -8.38 11.34
N ARG A 130 1.33 -9.35 11.34
CA ARG A 130 2.54 -9.32 12.19
C ARG A 130 3.61 -8.48 11.49
N ILE A 131 4.57 -7.90 12.25
CA ILE A 131 5.63 -7.12 11.61
C ILE A 131 6.47 -7.97 10.64
N TYR A 132 6.57 -9.28 10.89
CA TYR A 132 7.32 -10.22 10.06
C TYR A 132 6.76 -10.37 8.64
N GLU A 133 5.49 -10.00 8.42
CA GLU A 133 4.90 -9.98 7.07
C GLU A 133 5.48 -8.85 6.21
N PHE A 134 6.02 -7.79 6.81
CA PHE A 134 6.54 -6.63 6.08
C PHE A 134 7.94 -6.19 6.51
N TRP A 135 8.56 -6.83 7.49
CA TRP A 135 9.91 -6.48 7.94
C TRP A 135 10.97 -7.13 7.05
N ASP A 136 11.48 -6.35 6.10
CA ASP A 136 12.72 -6.67 5.38
C ASP A 136 13.94 -6.49 6.30
N ARG A 137 14.73 -7.56 6.47
CA ARG A 137 15.94 -7.58 7.31
C ARG A 137 17.04 -6.61 6.85
N ARG A 138 16.97 -6.10 5.62
CA ARG A 138 17.87 -5.04 5.13
C ARG A 138 17.58 -3.69 5.78
N HIS A 139 16.36 -3.48 6.28
CA HIS A 139 15.96 -2.24 6.93
C HIS A 139 16.15 -2.30 8.44
N ARG A 140 16.70 -1.21 8.99
CA ARG A 140 16.87 -1.00 10.44
C ARG A 140 15.70 -0.28 11.09
N LYS A 141 14.75 0.20 10.29
CA LYS A 141 13.60 1.00 10.72
C LYS A 141 12.32 0.31 10.28
N ILE A 142 11.29 0.39 11.11
CA ILE A 142 9.93 -0.05 10.79
C ILE A 142 9.00 1.15 10.98
N THR A 143 8.20 1.44 9.96
CA THR A 143 7.15 2.46 9.97
C THR A 143 5.80 1.77 10.05
N LEU A 144 5.20 1.80 11.25
CA LEU A 144 3.83 1.33 11.46
C LEU A 144 2.85 2.38 10.96
N LEU A 145 1.92 1.96 10.12
CA LEU A 145 0.92 2.81 9.48
C LEU A 145 -0.44 2.79 10.21
N ASP A 146 -0.53 2.03 11.31
CA ASP A 146 -1.72 1.86 12.16
C ASP A 146 -2.40 3.19 12.52
N ASN A 147 -3.73 3.25 12.36
CA ASN A 147 -4.49 4.48 12.65
C ASN A 147 -4.48 4.83 14.16
N ASN A 148 -4.47 3.81 15.01
CA ASN A 148 -4.47 3.96 16.46
C ASN A 148 -3.86 2.71 17.13
N LEU A 149 -2.53 2.58 17.01
CA LEU A 149 -1.77 1.40 17.45
C LEU A 149 -2.12 0.93 18.86
N LEU A 150 -2.18 1.83 19.83
CA LEU A 150 -2.42 1.49 21.23
C LEU A 150 -3.88 1.13 21.56
N ALA A 151 -4.82 1.42 20.65
CA ALA A 151 -6.20 0.97 20.78
C ALA A 151 -6.45 -0.39 20.13
N ALA A 152 -5.49 -0.92 19.36
CA ALA A 152 -5.66 -2.18 18.66
C ALA A 152 -5.63 -3.35 19.66
N PRO A 153 -6.48 -4.38 19.50
CA PRO A 153 -6.49 -5.52 20.42
C PRO A 153 -5.17 -6.30 20.46
N ASN A 154 -4.33 -6.19 19.42
CA ASN A 154 -3.01 -6.82 19.33
C ASN A 154 -1.84 -5.88 19.69
N TRP A 155 -2.08 -4.72 20.30
CA TRP A 155 -1.03 -3.71 20.55
C TRP A 155 0.15 -4.26 21.37
N GLN A 156 -0.10 -5.06 22.41
CA GLN A 156 0.96 -5.64 23.25
C GLN A 156 1.89 -6.51 22.43
N GLN A 157 1.26 -7.36 21.62
CA GLN A 157 1.94 -8.31 20.78
C GLN A 157 2.74 -7.61 19.65
N THR A 158 2.26 -6.47 19.14
CA THR A 158 3.05 -5.60 18.26
C THR A 158 4.25 -4.98 18.98
N MET A 159 4.10 -4.54 20.23
CA MET A 159 5.21 -3.95 20.99
C MET A 159 6.28 -5.00 21.32
N GLU A 160 5.88 -6.22 21.68
CA GLU A 160 6.81 -7.34 21.91
C GLU A 160 7.61 -7.68 20.65
N ASP A 161 6.99 -7.64 19.48
CA ASP A 161 7.68 -7.88 18.21
C ASP A 161 8.75 -6.81 17.88
N LEU A 162 8.64 -5.61 18.45
CA LEU A 162 9.56 -4.50 18.19
C LEU A 162 10.76 -4.44 19.15
N LEU A 163 10.76 -5.26 20.21
CA LEU A 163 11.83 -5.36 21.21
C LEU A 163 12.88 -6.39 20.80
#